data_AF-A0A0B7BZD4-F1
#
_entry.id   AF-A0A0B7BZD4-F1
#
_cell.length_a   1.000
_cell.length_b   1.000
_cell.length_c   1.000
_cell.angle_alpha   90.00
_cell.angle_beta   90.00
_cell.angle_gamma   90.00
#
_symmetry.space_group_name_H-M   'P 1'
#
loop_
_entity.id
_entity.type
_entity.pdbx_description
1 polymer ?
#
loop_
_entity_poly.entity_id
_entity_poly.type
_entity_poly.pdbx_seq_one_letter_code
_entity_poly.pdbx_strand_id
1 'polypeptide(L)'
;QRKMQWGVRNETDLPDGYKRVRCGEDCGHTRCAYRQTVTHFHCLRADCGYGFSDKSRIIQHRIRHERLDALMGGEFQQYRASVTCDRADCEFDEKASHFHCLKCPYSCADSSKVPAHRKYHT
;
A
#
# COMPACT_ATOMS: atom_id res chain seq x y z
N GLN A 1 14.02 -21.28 40.81
CA GLN A 1 14.69 -20.29 39.93
C GLN A 1 13.94 -20.26 38.60
N ARG A 2 13.08 -19.26 38.40
CA ARG A 2 12.16 -19.18 37.24
C ARG A 2 12.89 -18.56 36.04
N LYS A 3 13.23 -19.38 35.02
CA LYS A 3 13.61 -18.85 33.70
C LYS A 3 12.32 -18.60 32.91
N MET A 4 11.90 -17.35 32.88
CA MET A 4 10.86 -16.85 31.97
C MET A 4 11.50 -16.73 30.58
N GLN A 5 11.40 -17.79 29.79
CA GLN A 5 11.75 -17.75 28.38
C GLN A 5 10.53 -17.16 27.66
N TRP A 6 10.61 -15.87 27.34
CA TRP A 6 9.61 -15.15 26.56
C TRP A 6 9.42 -15.88 25.24
N GLY A 7 8.27 -16.53 25.11
CA GLY A 7 7.93 -17.33 23.94
C GLY A 7 8.12 -16.53 22.67
N VAL A 8 8.96 -17.06 21.78
CA VAL A 8 8.97 -16.74 20.35
C VAL A 8 7.59 -17.12 19.84
N ARG A 9 6.63 -16.19 19.88
CA ARG A 9 5.32 -16.38 19.27
C ARG A 9 5.48 -16.22 17.77
N ASN A 10 5.43 -17.36 17.10
CA ASN A 10 5.55 -17.56 15.66
C ASN A 10 4.95 -16.43 14.82
N GLU A 11 5.69 -16.04 13.78
CA GLU A 11 5.35 -15.12 12.69
C GLU A 11 4.21 -15.64 11.78
N THR A 12 3.61 -16.79 12.11
CA THR A 12 2.69 -17.57 11.27
C THR A 12 1.24 -17.07 11.24
N ASP A 13 0.93 -15.94 11.86
CA ASP A 13 -0.44 -15.37 11.96
C ASP A 13 -0.58 -14.02 11.23
N LEU A 14 0.50 -13.54 10.60
CA LEU A 14 0.45 -12.37 9.74
C LEU A 14 0.26 -12.82 8.28
N PRO A 15 -0.73 -12.28 7.55
CA PRO A 15 -0.88 -12.57 6.13
C PRO A 15 0.38 -12.22 5.34
N ASP A 16 0.63 -12.98 4.28
CA ASP A 16 1.76 -12.72 3.38
C ASP A 16 1.71 -11.29 2.80
N GLY A 17 2.88 -10.70 2.58
CA GLY A 17 2.99 -9.31 2.11
C GLY A 17 2.77 -8.25 3.19
N TYR A 18 2.87 -8.60 4.48
CA TYR A 18 2.81 -7.65 5.59
C TYR A 18 4.00 -7.83 6.54
N LYS A 19 4.44 -6.73 7.16
CA LYS A 19 5.50 -6.72 8.19
C LYS A 19 4.98 -6.11 9.47
N ARG A 20 5.26 -6.74 10.61
CA ARG A 20 5.06 -6.16 11.95
C ARG A 20 6.33 -5.43 12.38
N VAL A 21 6.16 -4.26 12.98
CA VAL A 21 7.25 -3.46 13.58
C VAL A 21 6.87 -3.19 15.03
N ARG A 22 7.74 -3.51 15.99
CA ARG A 22 7.45 -3.30 17.40
C ARG A 22 7.66 -1.83 17.80
N CYS A 23 7.07 -1.44 18.93
CA CYS A 23 7.37 -0.16 19.55
C CYS A 23 8.89 0.02 19.73
N GLY A 24 9.41 1.21 19.44
CA GLY A 24 10.84 1.53 19.47
C GLY A 24 11.65 1.07 18.26
N GLU A 25 11.15 0.14 17.43
CA GLU A 25 11.84 -0.25 16.19
C GLU A 25 11.63 0.78 15.07
N ASP A 26 12.68 0.98 14.25
CA ASP A 26 12.58 1.82 13.06
C ASP A 26 11.94 1.04 11.91
N CYS A 27 10.84 1.57 11.37
CA CYS A 27 10.12 0.93 10.27
C CYS A 27 10.66 1.26 8.88
N GLY A 28 11.67 2.13 8.76
CA GLY A 28 12.22 2.60 7.48
C GLY A 28 11.30 3.50 6.66
N HIS A 29 10.08 3.79 7.13
CA HIS A 29 9.12 4.64 6.43
C HIS A 29 9.19 6.07 6.99
N THR A 30 9.80 6.99 6.23
CA THR A 30 10.03 8.39 6.63
C THR A 30 8.76 9.11 7.08
N ARG A 31 7.60 8.78 6.49
CA ARG A 31 6.29 9.38 6.79
C ARG A 31 5.35 8.43 7.53
N CYS A 32 5.87 7.48 8.32
CA CYS A 32 5.02 6.62 9.14
C CYS A 32 4.53 7.35 10.40
N ALA A 33 3.21 7.46 10.55
CA ALA A 33 2.57 8.09 11.71
C ALA A 33 2.81 7.34 13.05
N TYR A 34 3.22 6.07 12.99
CA TYR A 34 3.38 5.19 14.16
C TYR A 34 4.85 4.89 14.48
N ARG A 35 5.78 5.61 13.84
CA ARG A 35 7.22 5.36 13.93
C ARG A 35 7.70 5.46 15.38
N GLN A 36 8.31 4.38 15.88
CA GLN A 36 8.86 4.25 17.24
C GLN A 36 7.89 4.49 18.41
N THR A 37 6.62 4.82 18.16
CA THR A 37 5.63 5.11 19.22
C THR A 37 4.86 3.88 19.66
N VAL A 38 4.44 3.05 18.70
CA VAL A 38 3.59 1.88 18.96
C VAL A 38 3.97 0.72 18.05
N THR A 39 3.62 -0.49 18.47
CA THR A 39 3.68 -1.65 17.58
C THR A 39 2.66 -1.46 16.45
N HIS A 40 3.10 -1.60 15.21
CA HIS A 40 2.29 -1.38 14.03
C HIS A 40 2.68 -2.35 12.91
N PHE A 41 1.98 -2.24 11.79
CA PHE A 41 2.10 -3.15 10.65
C PHE A 41 2.18 -2.34 9.36
N HIS A 42 2.94 -2.84 8.39
CA HIS A 42 3.07 -2.24 7.07
C HIS A 42 2.72 -3.24 5.98
N CYS A 43 2.01 -2.78 4.96
CA CYS A 43 1.89 -3.51 3.71
C CYS A 43 3.21 -3.43 2.93
N LEU A 44 3.77 -4.59 2.59
CA LEU A 44 5.02 -4.72 1.83
C LEU A 44 4.79 -4.71 0.31
N ARG A 45 3.54 -4.60 -0.13
CA ARG A 45 3.22 -4.53 -1.56
C ARG A 45 3.86 -3.29 -2.17
N ALA A 46 4.46 -3.47 -3.34
CA ALA A 46 5.02 -2.39 -4.16
C ALA A 46 3.99 -1.25 -4.27
N ASP A 47 4.48 -0.02 -4.08
CA ASP A 47 3.69 1.21 -4.19
C ASP A 47 2.56 1.40 -3.16
N CYS A 48 2.40 0.48 -2.20
CA CYS A 48 1.42 0.62 -1.11
C CYS A 48 2.07 1.22 0.14
N GLY A 49 2.98 0.52 0.82
CA GLY A 49 3.67 1.00 2.02
C GLY A 49 2.74 1.56 3.11
N TYR A 50 1.50 1.06 3.18
CA TYR A 50 0.49 1.60 4.09
C TYR A 50 0.65 1.01 5.48
N GLY A 51 0.70 1.88 6.49
CA GLY A 51 0.89 1.51 7.89
C GLY A 51 -0.40 1.55 8.70
N PHE A 52 -0.58 0.60 9.61
CA PHE A 52 -1.70 0.58 10.55
C PHE A 52 -1.27 0.00 11.90
N SER A 53 -1.86 0.50 12.99
CA SER A 53 -1.60 0.02 14.35
C SER A 53 -2.46 -1.20 14.75
N ASP A 54 -3.54 -1.46 14.01
CA ASP A 54 -4.52 -2.51 14.34
C ASP A 54 -4.50 -3.65 13.33
N LYS A 55 -4.34 -4.89 13.81
CA LYS A 55 -4.27 -6.10 12.97
C LYS A 55 -5.57 -6.35 12.19
N SER A 56 -6.72 -5.97 12.74
CA SER A 56 -8.03 -6.22 12.12
C SER A 56 -8.20 -5.46 10.79
N ARG A 57 -7.46 -4.37 10.60
CA ARG A 57 -7.46 -3.57 9.37
C ARG A 57 -6.75 -4.25 8.20
N ILE A 58 -5.93 -5.28 8.45
CA ILE A 58 -5.21 -6.02 7.41
C ILE A 58 -6.17 -6.60 6.38
N ILE A 59 -7.23 -7.26 6.84
CA ILE A 59 -8.17 -7.95 5.95
C ILE A 59 -8.90 -6.94 5.05
N GLN A 60 -9.40 -5.86 5.63
CA GLN A 60 -10.04 -4.79 4.85
C GLN A 60 -9.07 -4.14 3.85
N HIS A 61 -7.80 -3.97 4.24
CA HIS A 61 -6.77 -3.44 3.36
C HIS A 61 -6.46 -4.40 2.20
N ARG A 62 -6.41 -5.71 2.45
CA ARG A 62 -6.24 -6.73 1.41
C ARG A 62 -7.40 -6.71 0.40
N ILE A 63 -8.64 -6.62 0.89
CA ILE A 63 -9.83 -6.54 0.03
C ILE A 63 -9.78 -5.28 -0.86
N ARG A 64 -9.26 -4.16 -0.34
CA ARG A 64 -9.03 -2.96 -1.16
C ARG A 64 -8.07 -3.26 -2.32
N HIS A 65 -6.97 -3.97 -2.06
CA HIS A 65 -6.03 -4.37 -3.10
C HIS A 65 -6.68 -5.27 -4.15
N GLU A 66 -7.38 -6.33 -3.72
CA GLU A 66 -8.11 -7.22 -4.64
C GLU A 66 -9.09 -6.44 -5.53
N ARG A 67 -9.82 -5.47 -4.94
CA ARG A 67 -10.73 -4.60 -5.70
C ARG A 67 -9.98 -3.70 -6.70
N LEU A 68 -8.89 -3.06 -6.28
CA LEU A 68 -8.11 -2.19 -7.17
C LEU A 68 -7.48 -2.99 -8.32
N ASP A 69 -7.00 -4.20 -8.07
CA ASP A 69 -6.45 -5.08 -9.09
C ASP A 69 -7.49 -5.49 -10.12
N ALA A 70 -8.70 -5.83 -9.67
CA ALA A 70 -9.82 -6.13 -10.56
C ALA A 70 -10.20 -4.92 -11.44
N LEU A 71 -10.15 -3.71 -10.89
CA LEU A 71 -10.44 -2.46 -11.61
C LEU A 71 -9.35 -2.10 -12.62
N MET A 72 -8.08 -2.20 -12.23
CA MET A 72 -6.93 -1.86 -13.07
C MET A 72 -6.68 -2.92 -14.16
N GLY A 73 -6.94 -4.19 -13.86
CA GLY A 73 -6.81 -5.31 -14.80
C GLY A 73 -5.40 -5.50 -15.35
N GLY A 74 -4.37 -5.01 -14.65
CA GLY A 74 -2.98 -5.02 -15.12
C GLY A 74 -2.63 -3.94 -16.14
N GLU A 75 -3.62 -3.17 -16.62
CA GLU A 75 -3.47 -2.15 -17.66
C GLU A 75 -3.22 -0.75 -17.08
N PHE A 76 -3.23 -0.65 -15.76
CA PHE A 76 -3.05 0.57 -15.01
C PHE A 76 -2.11 0.37 -13.84
N GLN A 77 -1.40 1.44 -13.49
CA GLN A 77 -0.54 1.53 -12.31
C GLN A 77 -0.99 2.69 -11.43
N GLN A 78 -1.04 2.46 -10.12
CA GLN A 78 -1.38 3.48 -9.14
C GLN A 78 -0.12 4.10 -8.54
N TYR A 79 -0.15 5.41 -8.37
CA TYR A 79 0.87 6.19 -7.68
C TYR A 79 0.25 6.89 -6.47
N ARG A 80 1.01 6.97 -5.38
CA ARG A 80 0.61 7.70 -4.17
C ARG A 80 1.02 9.16 -4.31
N ALA A 81 0.31 10.04 -3.62
CA ALA A 81 0.70 11.46 -3.53
C ALA A 81 2.13 11.68 -2.97
N SER A 82 2.70 10.68 -2.30
CA SER A 82 4.06 10.73 -1.73
C SER A 82 5.13 10.08 -2.62
N VAL A 83 4.77 9.62 -3.81
CA VAL A 83 5.65 8.91 -4.74
C VAL A 83 5.61 9.64 -6.07
N THR A 84 6.79 9.99 -6.60
CA THR A 84 6.92 10.58 -7.92
C THR A 84 6.59 9.52 -8.98
N CYS A 85 5.81 9.90 -9.98
CA CYS A 85 5.45 9.01 -11.09
C CYS A 85 6.38 9.18 -12.31
N ASP A 86 7.38 10.06 -12.20
CA ASP A 86 8.41 10.40 -13.19
C ASP A 86 7.88 10.79 -14.59
N ARG A 87 6.56 11.04 -14.72
CA ARG A 87 5.95 11.62 -15.93
C ARG A 87 5.97 13.14 -15.84
N ALA A 88 6.72 13.77 -16.74
CA ALA A 88 6.85 15.23 -16.81
C ALA A 88 5.51 15.96 -17.04
N ASP A 89 4.52 15.28 -17.63
CA ASP A 89 3.20 15.79 -17.97
C ASP A 89 2.10 15.36 -16.97
N CYS A 90 2.45 14.70 -15.87
CA CYS A 90 1.46 14.30 -14.87
C CYS A 90 1.07 15.48 -13.96
N GLU A 91 -0.17 15.98 -14.11
CA GLU A 91 -0.69 17.08 -13.29
C GLU A 91 -0.81 16.74 -11.80
N PHE A 92 -0.86 15.44 -11.48
CA PHE A 92 -1.11 14.90 -10.14
C PHE A 92 0.17 14.51 -9.38
N ASP A 93 1.33 14.61 -10.04
CA ASP A 93 2.62 14.21 -9.47
C ASP A 93 2.89 14.93 -8.15
N GLU A 94 3.26 14.16 -7.12
CA GLU A 94 3.45 14.60 -5.73
C GLU A 94 2.29 15.39 -5.07
N LYS A 95 1.15 15.55 -5.75
CA LYS A 95 -0.01 16.33 -5.28
C LYS A 95 -1.13 15.43 -4.82
N ALA A 96 -1.41 14.36 -5.58
CA ALA A 96 -2.55 13.48 -5.33
C ALA A 96 -2.22 12.03 -5.71
N SER A 97 -2.94 11.10 -5.07
CA SER A 97 -2.88 9.71 -5.51
C SER A 97 -3.61 9.59 -6.85
N HIS A 98 -2.99 8.92 -7.82
CA HIS A 98 -3.48 8.88 -9.19
C HIS A 98 -3.15 7.54 -9.87
N PHE A 99 -3.72 7.34 -11.07
CA PHE A 99 -3.63 6.12 -11.86
C PHE A 99 -3.16 6.46 -13.27
N HIS A 100 -2.18 5.71 -13.78
CA HIS A 100 -1.69 5.82 -15.15
C HIS A 100 -2.12 4.60 -15.94
N CYS A 101 -2.59 4.80 -17.17
CA CYS A 101 -2.72 3.72 -18.12
C CYS A 101 -1.33 3.32 -18.63
N LEU A 102 -1.09 2.00 -18.75
CA LEU A 102 0.15 1.44 -19.27
C LEU A 102 0.14 1.33 -20.80
N LYS A 103 -1.03 1.47 -21.44
CA LYS A 103 -1.19 1.43 -22.90
C LYS A 103 -1.14 2.79 -23.59
N CYS A 104 -1.40 3.88 -22.86
CA CYS A 104 -1.43 5.22 -23.44
C CYS A 104 -1.06 6.31 -22.41
N PRO A 105 -0.92 7.59 -22.81
CA PRO A 105 -0.59 8.69 -21.90
C PRO A 105 -1.67 9.05 -20.88
N TYR A 106 -2.83 8.37 -20.88
CA TYR A 106 -3.94 8.71 -19.99
C TYR A 106 -3.56 8.56 -18.51
N SER A 107 -3.93 9.57 -17.72
CA SER A 107 -3.79 9.60 -16.27
C SER A 107 -5.08 10.13 -15.62
N CYS A 108 -5.45 9.61 -14.45
CA CYS A 108 -6.58 10.11 -13.69
C CYS A 108 -6.38 9.97 -12.18
N ALA A 109 -6.91 10.90 -11.38
CA ALA A 109 -6.91 10.80 -9.92
C ALA A 109 -8.06 9.94 -9.35
N ASP A 110 -9.10 9.64 -10.16
CA ASP A 110 -10.30 8.93 -9.70
C ASP A 110 -10.34 7.48 -10.19
N SER A 111 -10.36 6.55 -9.23
CA SER A 111 -10.47 5.11 -9.49
C SER A 111 -11.72 4.70 -10.27
N SER A 112 -12.80 5.50 -10.22
CA SER A 112 -14.05 5.23 -10.94
C SER A 112 -13.90 5.41 -12.46
N LYS A 113 -12.92 6.21 -12.90
CA LYS A 113 -12.61 6.41 -14.32
C LYS A 113 -11.78 5.28 -14.92
N VAL A 114 -11.07 4.51 -14.10
CA VAL A 114 -10.18 3.43 -14.55
C VAL A 114 -10.93 2.37 -15.38
N PRO A 115 -12.04 1.75 -14.91
CA PRO A 115 -12.75 0.76 -15.71
C PRO A 115 -13.40 1.35 -16.95
N ALA A 116 -13.87 2.61 -16.87
CA ALA A 116 -14.46 3.30 -18.01
C ALA A 116 -13.41 3.52 -19.11
N HIS A 117 -12.21 3.97 -18.74
CA HIS A 117 -11.11 4.13 -19.68
C HIS A 117 -10.61 2.80 -20.23
N ARG A 118 -10.52 1.76 -19.39
CA ARG A 118 -10.05 0.43 -19.81
C ARG A 118 -10.82 -0.13 -21.01
N LYS A 119 -12.12 0.18 -21.11
CA LYS A 119 -12.98 -0.23 -22.23
C LYS A 119 -12.53 0.31 -23.60
N TYR A 120 -11.76 1.40 -23.66
CA TYR A 120 -11.21 1.91 -24.92
C TYR A 120 -10.02 1.10 -25.44
N HIS A 121 -9.46 0.20 -24.63
CA HIS A 121 -8.31 -0.66 -24.98
C HIS A 121 -8.68 -2.14 -25.10
N THR A 122 -9.99 -2.45 -25.07
CA THR A 122 -10.56 -3.80 -25.19
C THR A 122 -11.08 -4.01 -26.60
#